data_AF-U9UFN7-F1
#
_entry.id   AF-U9UFN7-F1
#
_cell.length_a   1.000
_cell.length_b   1.000
_cell.length_c   1.000
_cell.angle_alpha   90.00
_cell.angle_beta   90.00
_cell.angle_gamma   90.00
#
_symmetry.space_group_name_H-M   'P 1'
#
loop_
_entity.id
_entity.type
_entity.pdbx_description
1 polymer ?
#
loop_
_entity_poly.entity_id
_entity_poly.type
_entity_poly.pdbx_seq_one_letter_code
_entity_poly.pdbx_strand_id
1 'polypeptide(L)'
;HYYADVEKTRTEIKRLIKEGEWDNKKFMQEKLLEKLHIENNLNDNKVILEKVKSNDEKLDKLEKLEKLDKFEELEEKLEKLDKLEKLEEKLEKLDKLEKLEEKLEKLLEEIHAK
;
A
#
# COMPACT_ATOMS: atom_id res chain seq x y z
N HIS A 1 54.25 16.20 36.04
CA HIS A 1 53.79 16.52 34.68
C HIS A 1 52.27 16.74 34.58
N TYR A 2 51.42 16.06 35.37
CA TYR A 2 49.95 16.19 35.33
C TYR A 2 49.37 17.61 35.50
N TYR A 3 50.04 18.51 36.23
CA TYR A 3 49.57 19.88 36.47
C TYR A 3 49.87 20.86 35.33
N ALA A 4 50.81 20.53 34.43
CA ALA A 4 51.19 21.42 33.32
C ALA A 4 50.10 21.46 32.23
N ASP A 5 49.42 20.33 32.02
CA ASP A 5 48.38 20.20 30.99
C ASP A 5 47.08 20.90 31.39
N VAL A 6 46.77 20.95 32.70
CA VAL A 6 45.58 21.63 33.23
C VAL A 6 45.71 23.16 33.08
N GLU A 7 46.85 23.74 33.44
CA GLU A 7 47.09 25.18 33.29
C GLU A 7 47.18 25.60 31.81
N LYS A 8 47.75 24.73 30.95
CA LYS A 8 47.74 24.94 29.50
C LYS A 8 46.32 24.95 28.93
N THR A 9 45.49 23.97 29.33
CA THR A 9 44.08 23.89 28.94
C THR A 9 43.29 25.11 29.42
N ARG A 10 43.51 25.53 30.67
CA ARG A 10 42.87 26.73 31.24
C ARG A 10 43.24 28.01 30.49
N THR A 11 44.51 28.11 30.08
CA THR A 11 45.01 29.26 29.31
C THR A 11 44.39 29.32 27.92
N GLU A 12 44.24 28.17 27.26
CA GLU A 12 43.64 28.06 25.93
C GLU A 12 42.13 28.36 25.95
N ILE A 13 41.40 27.88 26.96
CA ILE A 13 39.96 28.22 27.13
C ILE A 13 39.79 29.73 27.31
N LYS A 14 40.64 30.37 28.13
CA LYS A 14 40.60 31.83 28.31
C LYS A 14 40.89 32.58 27.01
N ARG A 15 41.81 32.07 26.18
CA ARG A 15 42.13 32.63 24.85
C ARG A 15 40.91 32.55 23.93
N LEU A 16 40.29 31.36 23.80
CA LEU A 16 39.11 31.14 22.96
C LEU A 16 37.91 32.01 23.39
N ILE A 17 37.70 32.18 24.70
CA ILE A 17 36.63 33.07 25.21
C ILE A 17 36.93 34.53 24.84
N LYS A 18 38.19 34.97 24.98
CA LYS A 18 38.61 36.34 24.66
C LYS A 18 38.52 36.66 23.17
N GLU A 19 38.80 35.68 22.32
CA GLU A 19 38.75 35.82 20.85
C GLU A 19 37.34 35.57 20.27
N GLY A 20 36.37 35.19 21.10
CA GLY A 20 35.00 34.89 20.67
C GLY A 20 34.86 33.55 19.93
N GLU A 21 35.92 32.75 19.88
CA GLU A 21 35.98 31.42 19.27
C GLU A 21 35.44 30.31 20.20
N TRP A 22 35.10 30.66 21.44
CA TRP A 22 34.52 29.71 22.38
C TRP A 22 33.08 29.35 22.02
N ASP A 23 32.93 28.22 21.31
CA ASP A 23 31.61 27.63 21.02
C ASP A 23 31.06 26.86 22.24
N ASN A 24 30.53 27.63 23.20
CA ASN A 24 29.86 27.06 24.37
C ASN A 24 28.64 26.21 24.00
N LYS A 25 28.02 26.46 22.83
CA LYS A 25 26.81 25.74 22.41
C LYS A 25 27.12 24.29 22.11
N LYS A 26 28.22 24.02 21.40
CA LYS A 26 28.67 22.65 21.12
C LYS A 26 29.08 21.90 22.38
N PHE A 27 29.85 22.54 23.26
CA PHE A 27 30.27 21.94 24.54
C PHE A 27 29.08 21.62 25.45
N MET A 28 28.11 22.55 25.56
CA MET A 28 26.89 22.32 26.33
C MET A 28 26.03 21.23 25.71
N GLN A 29 25.92 21.14 24.38
CA GLN A 29 25.20 20.06 23.69
C GLN A 29 25.80 18.68 24.01
N GLU A 30 27.12 18.52 23.90
CA GLU A 30 27.81 17.26 24.21
C GLU A 30 27.59 16.85 25.67
N LYS A 31 27.71 17.80 26.62
CA LYS A 31 27.44 17.55 28.04
C LYS A 31 25.98 17.27 28.35
N LEU A 32 25.04 17.88 27.61
CA LEU A 32 23.61 17.63 27.77
C LEU A 32 23.26 16.22 27.29
N LEU A 33 23.79 15.80 26.13
CA LEU A 33 23.60 14.46 25.58
C LEU A 33 24.13 13.38 26.52
N GLU A 34 25.33 13.58 27.07
CA GLU A 34 25.94 12.71 28.08
C GLU A 34 25.07 12.62 29.36
N LYS A 35 24.62 13.78 29.90
CA LYS A 35 23.75 13.81 31.09
C LYS A 35 22.39 13.15 30.87
N LEU A 36 21.82 13.32 29.69
CA LEU A 36 20.53 12.74 29.32
C LEU A 36 20.63 11.23 29.07
N HIS A 37 21.81 10.61 29.22
CA HIS A 37 22.09 9.22 28.83
C HIS A 37 21.66 8.94 27.38
N ILE A 38 21.72 9.98 26.53
CA ILE A 38 21.58 9.85 25.09
C ILE A 38 22.99 9.57 24.56
N GLU A 39 23.64 8.53 25.11
CA GLU A 39 24.78 7.92 24.45
C GLU A 39 24.21 7.25 23.20
N ASN A 40 24.33 7.91 22.03
CA ASN A 40 24.25 7.28 20.71
C ASN A 40 23.28 6.07 20.58
N ASN A 41 21.99 6.25 20.90
CA ASN A 41 20.92 5.33 20.46
C ASN A 41 20.69 5.39 18.92
N LEU A 42 21.75 5.68 18.15
CA LEU A 42 21.77 5.53 16.70
C LEU A 42 21.47 4.09 16.29
N ASN A 43 21.89 3.12 17.11
CA ASN A 43 21.60 1.71 16.85
C ASN A 43 20.11 1.40 16.99
N ASP A 44 19.46 1.92 18.05
CA ASP A 44 18.01 1.79 18.25
C ASP A 44 17.22 2.50 17.16
N ASN A 45 17.62 3.72 16.77
CA ASN A 45 16.99 4.45 15.66
C ASN A 45 17.17 3.74 14.31
N LYS A 46 18.32 3.10 14.06
CA LYS A 46 18.56 2.31 12.85
C LYS A 46 17.68 1.04 12.82
N VAL A 47 17.56 0.35 13.94
CA VAL A 47 16.67 -0.83 14.09
C VAL A 47 15.20 -0.44 13.93
N ILE A 48 14.79 0.71 14.49
CA ILE A 48 13.45 1.27 14.28
C ILE A 48 13.21 1.59 12.81
N LEU A 49 14.19 2.22 12.13
CA LEU A 49 14.08 2.54 10.70
C LEU A 49 13.98 1.29 9.81
N GLU A 50 14.75 0.24 10.08
CA GLU A 50 14.65 -1.04 9.36
C GLU A 50 13.29 -1.72 9.59
N LYS A 51 12.78 -1.69 10.83
CA LYS A 51 11.43 -2.22 11.15
C LYS A 51 10.33 -1.44 10.43
N VAL A 52 10.43 -0.11 10.35
CA VAL A 52 9.47 0.73 9.62
C VAL A 52 9.47 0.39 8.13
N LYS A 53 10.66 0.34 7.50
CA LYS A 53 10.77 -0.06 6.08
C LYS A 53 10.19 -1.46 5.81
N SER A 54 10.48 -2.42 6.68
CA SER A 54 9.92 -3.77 6.55
C SER A 54 8.40 -3.80 6.72
N ASN A 55 7.83 -2.91 7.53
CA ASN A 55 6.39 -2.81 7.69
C ASN A 55 5.72 -2.12 6.50
N ASP A 56 6.36 -1.11 5.88
CA ASP A 56 5.86 -0.49 4.65
C ASP A 56 5.76 -1.54 3.51
N GLU A 57 6.79 -2.38 3.33
CA GLU A 57 6.75 -3.46 2.34
C GLU A 57 5.65 -4.51 2.61
N LYS A 58 5.29 -4.73 3.89
CA LYS A 58 4.18 -5.62 4.26
C LYS A 58 2.83 -4.95 3.99
N LEU A 59 2.73 -3.64 4.20
CA LEU A 59 1.54 -2.86 3.91
C LEU A 59 1.21 -2.89 2.41
N ASP A 60 2.21 -2.70 1.55
CA ASP A 60 2.07 -2.77 0.08
C ASP A 60 1.59 -4.15 -0.40
N LYS A 61 1.97 -5.23 0.32
CA LYS A 61 1.48 -6.59 0.03
C LYS A 61 0.03 -6.77 0.46
N LEU A 62 -0.38 -6.16 1.57
CA LEU A 62 -1.76 -6.17 2.05
C LEU A 62 -2.71 -5.43 1.10
N GLU A 63 -2.27 -4.28 0.56
CA GLU A 63 -3.07 -3.51 -0.41
C GLU A 63 -3.28 -4.29 -1.73
N LYS A 64 -2.38 -5.21 -2.08
CA LYS A 64 -2.59 -6.16 -3.19
C LYS A 64 -3.62 -7.24 -2.88
N LEU A 65 -3.76 -7.65 -1.61
CA LEU A 65 -4.79 -8.61 -1.17
C LEU A 65 -6.20 -8.00 -1.25
N GLU A 66 -6.36 -6.71 -0.96
CA GLU A 66 -7.65 -6.02 -1.08
C GLU A 66 -8.14 -5.93 -2.55
N LYS A 67 -7.23 -6.06 -3.53
CA LYS A 67 -7.60 -6.22 -4.96
C LYS A 67 -8.16 -7.60 -5.28
N LEU A 68 -7.93 -8.60 -4.43
CA LEU A 68 -8.44 -9.96 -4.59
C LEU A 68 -9.94 -10.04 -4.25
N ASP A 69 -10.43 -9.25 -3.29
CA ASP A 69 -11.87 -9.19 -2.97
C ASP A 69 -12.70 -8.70 -4.17
N LYS A 70 -12.12 -7.84 -5.01
CA LYS A 70 -12.75 -7.40 -6.29
C LYS A 70 -12.85 -8.53 -7.32
N PHE A 71 -12.02 -9.57 -7.22
CA PHE A 71 -12.10 -10.73 -8.11
C PHE A 71 -13.32 -11.59 -7.79
N GLU A 72 -13.69 -11.73 -6.53
CA GLU A 72 -14.86 -12.51 -6.11
C GLU A 72 -16.17 -11.88 -6.64
N GLU A 73 -16.28 -10.55 -6.62
CA GLU A 73 -17.41 -9.85 -7.26
C GLU A 73 -17.46 -10.02 -8.79
N LEU A 74 -16.29 -10.14 -9.43
CA LEU A 74 -16.23 -10.37 -10.89
C LEU A 74 -16.62 -11.80 -11.25
N GLU A 75 -16.27 -12.78 -10.41
CA GLU A 75 -16.64 -14.18 -10.60
C GLU A 75 -18.16 -14.38 -10.51
N GLU A 76 -18.83 -13.75 -9.54
CA GLU A 76 -20.30 -13.75 -9.49
C GLU A 76 -20.96 -13.14 -10.74
N LYS A 77 -20.40 -12.05 -11.26
CA LYS A 77 -20.91 -11.40 -12.49
C LYS A 77 -20.73 -12.30 -13.70
N LEU A 78 -19.62 -13.03 -13.77
CA LEU A 78 -19.35 -14.00 -14.84
C LEU A 78 -20.38 -15.13 -14.84
N GLU A 79 -20.69 -15.69 -13.66
CA GLU A 79 -21.68 -16.77 -13.54
C GLU A 79 -23.10 -16.32 -13.93
N LYS A 80 -23.45 -15.06 -13.64
CA LYS A 80 -24.72 -14.46 -14.08
C LYS A 80 -24.77 -14.29 -15.60
N LEU A 81 -23.64 -13.96 -16.23
CA LEU A 81 -23.55 -13.80 -17.68
C LEU A 81 -23.75 -15.14 -18.42
N ASP A 82 -23.12 -16.22 -17.94
CA ASP A 82 -23.29 -17.57 -18.49
C ASP A 82 -24.75 -18.05 -18.43
N LYS A 83 -25.48 -17.67 -17.37
CA LYS A 83 -26.92 -17.97 -17.24
C LYS A 83 -27.75 -17.18 -18.26
N LEU A 84 -27.34 -15.95 -18.57
CA LEU A 84 -28.01 -15.10 -19.55
C LEU A 84 -27.86 -15.65 -20.98
N GLU A 85 -26.64 -16.07 -21.35
CA GLU A 85 -26.34 -16.65 -22.67
C GLU A 85 -27.20 -17.92 -22.93
N LYS A 86 -27.34 -18.78 -21.91
CA LYS A 86 -28.23 -19.96 -21.99
C LYS A 86 -29.71 -19.62 -22.15
N LEU A 87 -30.16 -18.46 -21.64
CA LEU A 87 -31.53 -17.99 -21.84
C LEU A 87 -31.72 -17.42 -23.24
N GLU A 88 -30.72 -16.72 -23.77
CA GLU A 88 -30.72 -16.18 -25.14
C GLU A 88 -30.82 -17.29 -26.18
N GLU A 89 -30.05 -18.38 -26.03
CA GLU A 89 -30.19 -19.57 -26.91
C GLU A 89 -31.59 -20.20 -26.87
N LYS A 90 -32.25 -20.18 -25.71
CA LYS A 90 -33.61 -20.72 -25.56
C LYS A 90 -34.64 -19.82 -26.24
N LEU A 91 -34.47 -18.50 -26.14
CA LEU A 91 -35.31 -17.53 -26.85
C LEU A 91 -35.21 -17.71 -28.37
N GLU A 92 -33.99 -17.87 -28.90
CA GLU A 92 -33.82 -18.07 -30.35
C GLU A 92 -34.48 -19.37 -30.86
N LYS A 93 -34.50 -20.42 -30.03
CA LYS A 93 -35.24 -21.66 -30.34
C LYS A 93 -36.76 -21.44 -30.31
N LEU A 94 -37.25 -20.61 -29.40
CA LEU A 94 -38.67 -20.28 -29.30
C LEU A 94 -39.16 -19.50 -30.54
N ASP A 95 -38.40 -18.50 -30.99
CA ASP A 95 -38.69 -17.74 -32.21
C ASP A 95 -38.77 -18.62 -33.46
N LYS A 96 -37.91 -19.65 -33.53
CA LYS A 96 -37.93 -20.63 -34.63
C LYS A 96 -39.19 -21.51 -34.57
N LEU A 97 -39.66 -21.83 -33.38
CA LEU A 97 -40.88 -22.62 -33.16
C LEU A 97 -42.12 -21.81 -33.58
N GLU A 98 -42.19 -20.54 -33.18
CA GLU A 98 -43.31 -19.63 -33.53
C GLU A 98 -43.44 -19.47 -35.05
N LYS A 99 -42.31 -19.29 -35.76
CA LYS A 99 -42.30 -19.25 -37.24
C LYS A 99 -42.75 -20.55 -37.91
N LEU A 100 -42.56 -21.70 -37.26
CA LEU A 100 -43.06 -22.98 -37.76
C LEU A 100 -44.57 -23.12 -37.53
N GLU A 101 -45.04 -22.65 -36.38
CA GLU A 101 -46.47 -22.63 -36.02
C GLU A 101 -47.27 -21.77 -37.00
N GLU A 102 -46.82 -20.55 -37.30
CA GLU A 102 -47.46 -19.69 -38.32
C GLU A 102 -47.55 -20.35 -39.70
N LYS A 103 -46.51 -21.11 -40.10
CA LYS A 103 -46.50 -21.83 -41.37
C LYS A 103 -47.49 -22.99 -41.38
N LEU A 104 -47.62 -23.70 -40.27
CA LEU A 104 -48.59 -24.79 -40.11
C LEU A 104 -50.01 -24.26 -40.16
N GLU A 105 -50.29 -23.11 -39.53
CA GLU A 105 -51.61 -22.48 -39.54
C GLU A 105 -52.03 -22.08 -40.96
N LYS A 106 -51.13 -21.43 -41.72
CA LYS A 106 -51.39 -21.11 -43.14
C LYS A 106 -51.67 -22.34 -44.01
N LEU A 107 -50.93 -23.43 -43.80
CA LEU A 107 -51.18 -24.68 -44.53
C LEU A 107 -52.54 -25.30 -44.16
N LEU A 108 -52.96 -25.22 -42.90
CA LEU A 108 -54.29 -25.68 -42.47
C LEU A 108 -55.41 -24.85 -43.09
N GLU A 109 -55.27 -23.53 -43.15
CA GLU A 109 -56.21 -22.65 -43.85
C GLU A 109 -56.32 -23.00 -45.34
N GLU A 110 -55.20 -23.23 -46.03
CA GLU A 110 -55.18 -23.64 -47.44
C GLU A 110 -55.84 -25.01 -47.69
N ILE A 111 -55.69 -25.95 -46.75
CA ILE A 111 -56.35 -27.26 -46.83
C ILE A 111 -57.86 -27.11 -46.62
N HIS A 112 -58.30 -26.32 -45.64
CA HIS A 112 -59.73 -26.11 -45.38
C HIS A 112 -60.43 -25.27 -46.47
N ALA A 113 -59.69 -24.47 -47.24
CA ALA A 113 -60.23 -23.67 -48.34
C ALA A 113 -60.35 -24.44 -49.67
N LYS A 114 -59.83 -25.66 -49.78
CA LYS A 114 -59.93 -26.55 -50.96
C LYS A 114 -61.04 -27.58 -50.83
#